data_AF-A0A6P2AXB4-F1
#
_entry.id   AF-A0A6P2AXB4-F1
#
_cell.length_a   1.000
_cell.length_b   1.000
_cell.length_c   1.000
_cell.angle_alpha   90.00
_cell.angle_beta   90.00
_cell.angle_gamma   90.00
#
_symmetry.space_group_name_H-M   'P 1'
#
loop_
_entity.id
_entity.type
_entity.pdbx_description
1 polymer ?
#
loop_
_entity_poly.entity_id
_entity_poly.type
_entity_poly.pdbx_seq_one_letter_code
_entity_poly.pdbx_strand_id
1 'polypeptide(L)'
;MEISKLSGSELVSEANVTVQDFWAWAYSDILSNRNRSVFAEFLVAVALNLTHQPRIEWDAVDLTYGDKKIEVKSSAYVQSWQQRKLSKINFDIAKKRGWDSKENVMADQESRSADCYIFCVYEEQDTQKVNILNLDKWSFIVVATEKLNEVFGNQKSVSLNRLQPLGQAVNYGDLKREIDLVLGVKNGTV
;
A
#
# COMPACT_ATOMS: atom_id res chain seq x y z
N MET A 1 -1.16 -2.10 24.32
CA MET A 1 0.17 -1.50 24.51
C MET A 1 0.39 -0.56 23.34
N GLU A 2 0.60 0.72 23.59
CA GLU A 2 0.82 1.69 22.52
C GLU A 2 2.28 1.57 22.04
N ILE A 3 2.47 1.27 20.75
CA ILE A 3 3.82 1.11 20.18
C ILE A 3 4.29 2.49 19.72
N SER A 4 5.41 2.96 20.27
CA SER A 4 6.04 4.20 19.81
C SER A 4 6.89 3.97 18.57
N LYS A 5 6.88 4.93 17.62
CA LYS A 5 7.74 4.88 16.45
C LYS A 5 9.21 5.03 16.86
N LEU A 6 10.06 4.10 16.40
CA LEU A 6 11.51 4.17 16.57
C LEU A 6 12.12 5.11 15.51
N SER A 7 13.19 5.79 15.87
CA SER A 7 13.98 6.66 14.99
C SER A 7 14.96 5.88 14.10
N GLY A 8 15.32 4.66 14.51
CA GLY A 8 16.37 3.84 13.91
C GLY A 8 17.72 3.95 14.63
N SER A 9 17.92 5.02 15.40
CA SER A 9 19.18 5.27 16.14
C SER A 9 19.24 4.55 17.49
N GLU A 10 18.14 3.94 17.92
CA GLU A 10 18.08 3.20 19.17
C GLU A 10 19.07 2.02 19.13
N LEU A 11 19.80 1.85 20.24
CA LEU A 11 20.79 0.80 20.38
C LEU A 11 20.15 -0.51 20.81
N VAL A 12 20.53 -1.58 20.13
CA VAL A 12 20.40 -2.96 20.61
C VAL A 12 21.66 -3.25 21.42
N SER A 13 21.64 -2.84 22.70
CA SER A 13 22.82 -2.64 23.55
C SER A 13 23.83 -3.79 23.54
N GLU A 14 23.40 -5.01 23.81
CA GLU A 14 24.30 -6.18 23.92
C GLU A 14 24.88 -6.60 22.58
N ALA A 15 24.18 -6.32 21.48
CA ALA A 15 24.62 -6.62 20.13
C ALA A 15 25.47 -5.50 19.50
N ASN A 16 25.54 -4.33 20.14
CA ASN A 16 26.24 -3.13 19.65
C ASN A 16 25.88 -2.77 18.19
N VAL A 17 24.58 -2.85 17.88
CA VAL A 17 23.99 -2.45 16.60
C VAL A 17 22.78 -1.54 16.85
N THR A 18 22.30 -0.90 15.80
CA THR A 18 21.14 -0.03 15.83
C THR A 18 19.88 -0.73 15.31
N VAL A 19 18.71 -0.18 15.61
CA VAL A 19 17.45 -0.61 14.98
C VAL A 19 17.51 -0.43 13.46
N GLN A 20 18.22 0.59 12.96
CA GLN A 20 18.45 0.77 11.53
C GLN A 20 19.22 -0.40 10.91
N ASP A 21 20.21 -0.99 11.61
CA ASP A 21 20.92 -2.17 11.13
C ASP A 21 19.98 -3.37 11.00
N PHE A 22 19.08 -3.55 11.98
CA PHE A 22 18.02 -4.55 11.90
C PHE A 22 17.09 -4.30 10.70
N TRP A 23 16.64 -3.07 10.49
CA TRP A 23 15.78 -2.74 9.35
C TRP A 23 16.47 -2.97 8.01
N ALA A 24 17.74 -2.60 7.89
CA ALA A 24 18.53 -2.85 6.70
C ALA A 24 18.65 -4.36 6.44
N TRP A 25 18.98 -5.16 7.46
CA TRP A 25 19.06 -6.62 7.32
C TRP A 25 17.72 -7.25 6.93
N ALA A 26 16.62 -6.85 7.57
CA ALA A 26 15.30 -7.47 7.36
C ALA A 26 14.61 -7.02 6.06
N TYR A 27 14.82 -5.78 5.62
CA TYR A 27 14.02 -5.14 4.57
C TYR A 27 14.81 -4.68 3.34
N SER A 28 16.12 -4.95 3.23
CA SER A 28 16.92 -4.58 2.04
C SER A 28 16.37 -5.14 0.73
N ASP A 29 15.80 -6.35 0.72
CA ASP A 29 15.09 -6.86 -0.45
C ASP A 29 13.68 -6.25 -0.54
N ILE A 30 13.63 -4.96 -0.90
CA ILE A 30 12.39 -4.21 -1.11
C ILE A 30 11.59 -4.78 -2.28
N LEU A 31 12.25 -5.34 -3.31
CA LEU A 31 11.55 -5.86 -4.49
C LEU A 31 10.75 -7.14 -4.19
N SER A 32 11.10 -7.90 -3.13
CA SER A 32 10.29 -9.03 -2.67
C SER A 32 8.83 -8.65 -2.51
N ASN A 33 7.91 -9.56 -2.84
CA ASN A 33 6.46 -9.25 -2.81
C ASN A 33 5.97 -8.72 -1.44
N ARG A 34 6.51 -9.25 -0.34
CA ARG A 34 6.19 -8.83 1.03
C ARG A 34 6.68 -7.40 1.27
N ASN A 35 7.97 -7.14 1.09
CA ASN A 35 8.54 -5.84 1.42
C ASN A 35 8.07 -4.76 0.43
N ARG A 36 7.84 -5.11 -0.84
CA ARG A 36 7.27 -4.21 -1.85
C ARG A 36 5.87 -3.76 -1.48
N SER A 37 5.09 -4.61 -0.82
CA SER A 37 3.75 -4.25 -0.35
C SER A 37 3.84 -3.22 0.77
N VAL A 38 4.71 -3.45 1.75
CA VAL A 38 4.99 -2.48 2.83
C VAL A 38 5.57 -1.17 2.29
N PHE A 39 6.46 -1.25 1.29
CA PHE A 39 7.05 -0.07 0.67
C PHE A 39 6.02 0.76 -0.11
N ALA A 40 5.11 0.10 -0.85
CA ALA A 40 4.01 0.80 -1.53
C ALA A 40 3.08 1.51 -0.54
N GLU A 41 2.74 0.84 0.57
CA GLU A 41 1.98 1.45 1.67
C GLU A 41 2.72 2.65 2.27
N PHE A 42 4.03 2.53 2.51
CA PHE A 42 4.88 3.61 2.96
C PHE A 42 4.91 4.79 1.99
N LEU A 43 4.98 4.57 0.67
CA LEU A 43 4.93 5.64 -0.33
C LEU A 43 3.61 6.42 -0.23
N VAL A 44 2.47 5.73 -0.13
CA VAL A 44 1.16 6.38 0.09
C VAL A 44 1.16 7.17 1.40
N ALA A 45 1.67 6.58 2.49
CA ALA A 45 1.75 7.26 3.78
C ALA A 45 2.63 8.52 3.73
N VAL A 46 3.75 8.49 3.00
CA VAL A 46 4.60 9.68 2.78
C VAL A 46 3.85 10.74 1.99
N ALA A 47 3.17 10.37 0.90
CA ALA A 47 2.39 11.30 0.08
C ALA A 47 1.28 12.02 0.89
N LEU A 48 0.75 11.35 1.92
CA LEU A 48 -0.30 11.87 2.81
C LEU A 48 0.21 12.42 4.15
N ASN A 49 1.54 12.44 4.39
CA ASN A 49 2.16 12.83 5.66
C ASN A 49 1.68 12.02 6.89
N LEU A 50 1.45 10.72 6.71
CA LEU A 50 0.93 9.80 7.73
C LEU A 50 2.01 8.95 8.42
N THR A 51 3.29 9.28 8.23
CA THR A 51 4.40 8.46 8.75
C THR A 51 4.79 8.76 10.20
N HIS A 52 4.04 9.60 10.91
CA HIS A 52 4.36 10.01 12.28
C HIS A 52 4.14 8.89 13.32
N GLN A 53 3.26 7.93 13.03
CA GLN A 53 3.06 6.71 13.83
C GLN A 53 3.72 5.49 13.16
N PRO A 54 4.04 4.43 13.92
CA PRO A 54 4.47 3.18 13.29
C PRO A 54 3.30 2.53 12.54
N ARG A 55 3.65 1.73 11.53
CA ARG A 55 2.69 0.89 10.81
C ARG A 55 2.01 -0.09 11.78
N ILE A 56 0.69 -0.21 11.70
CA ILE A 56 -0.09 -1.17 12.47
C ILE A 56 -0.40 -2.36 11.56
N GLU A 57 0.17 -3.51 11.88
CA GLU A 57 -0.17 -4.76 11.17
C GLU A 57 -1.55 -5.26 11.61
N TRP A 58 -2.33 -5.78 10.66
CA TRP A 58 -3.61 -6.47 10.85
C TRP A 58 -4.84 -5.59 11.13
N ASP A 59 -4.76 -4.28 10.96
CA ASP A 59 -5.95 -3.44 11.06
C ASP A 59 -6.89 -3.65 9.86
N ALA A 60 -8.14 -3.18 9.98
CA ALA A 60 -9.15 -3.37 8.94
C ALA A 60 -8.78 -2.75 7.58
N VAL A 61 -7.87 -1.77 7.59
CA VAL A 61 -7.36 -1.02 6.44
C VAL A 61 -5.89 -0.64 6.68
N ASP A 62 -5.16 -0.35 5.60
CA ASP A 62 -3.73 -0.04 5.69
C ASP A 62 -3.45 1.36 6.25
N LEU A 63 -4.26 2.38 5.88
CA LEU A 63 -4.06 3.77 6.33
C LEU A 63 -5.38 4.47 6.68
N THR A 64 -5.31 5.42 7.62
CA THR A 64 -6.39 6.35 7.94
C THR A 64 -5.94 7.79 7.65
N TYR A 65 -6.70 8.51 6.82
CA TYR A 65 -6.45 9.89 6.41
C TYR A 65 -7.65 10.76 6.79
N GLY A 66 -7.55 11.45 7.94
CA GLY A 66 -8.70 12.12 8.54
C GLY A 66 -9.77 11.11 8.98
N ASP A 67 -10.98 11.23 8.45
CA ASP A 67 -12.08 10.28 8.63
C ASP A 67 -12.09 9.17 7.57
N LYS A 68 -11.15 9.19 6.61
CA LYS A 68 -11.12 8.27 5.47
C LYS A 68 -10.21 7.08 5.71
N LYS A 69 -10.62 5.92 5.21
CA LYS A 69 -9.92 4.64 5.26
C LYS A 69 -9.39 4.27 3.89
N ILE A 70 -8.14 3.84 3.82
CA ILE A 70 -7.43 3.55 2.57
C ILE A 70 -6.84 2.15 2.63
N GLU A 71 -7.10 1.36 1.58
CA GLU A 71 -6.42 0.09 1.35
C GLU A 71 -5.37 0.26 0.25
N VAL A 72 -4.15 -0.24 0.47
CA VAL A 72 -3.06 -0.23 -0.50
C VAL A 72 -2.83 -1.64 -1.05
N LYS A 73 -2.72 -1.76 -2.37
CA LYS A 73 -2.39 -3.01 -3.05
C LYS A 73 -1.17 -2.82 -3.93
N SER A 74 -0.24 -3.77 -3.89
CA SER A 74 1.02 -3.69 -4.63
C SER A 74 1.22 -4.87 -5.56
N SER A 75 1.75 -4.59 -6.76
CA SER A 75 2.14 -5.60 -7.74
C SER A 75 3.31 -5.10 -8.60
N ALA A 76 4.04 -6.02 -9.23
CA ALA A 76 5.19 -5.70 -10.05
C ALA A 76 5.39 -6.75 -11.14
N TYR A 77 5.88 -6.34 -12.32
CA TYR A 77 6.18 -7.28 -13.41
C TYR A 77 7.41 -8.14 -13.10
N VAL A 78 8.41 -7.55 -12.43
CA VAL A 78 9.64 -8.22 -11.97
C VAL A 78 9.59 -8.54 -10.47
N GLN A 79 10.37 -9.53 -10.03
CA GLN A 79 10.51 -9.97 -8.64
C GLN A 79 11.99 -10.09 -8.27
N SER A 80 12.29 -10.15 -6.98
CA SER A 80 13.67 -10.25 -6.48
C SER A 80 14.30 -11.63 -6.70
N TRP A 81 13.49 -12.66 -6.96
CA TRP A 81 13.95 -13.99 -7.34
C TRP A 81 13.86 -14.21 -8.85
N GLN A 82 14.59 -15.21 -9.36
CA GLN A 82 14.61 -15.55 -10.77
C GLN A 82 13.20 -15.92 -11.29
N GLN A 83 12.79 -15.31 -12.40
CA GLN A 83 11.52 -15.59 -13.06
C GLN A 83 11.74 -16.11 -14.48
N ARG A 84 10.92 -17.08 -14.90
CA ARG A 84 10.88 -17.55 -16.31
C ARG A 84 10.15 -16.58 -17.24
N LYS A 85 9.25 -15.77 -16.70
CA LYS A 85 8.43 -14.77 -17.41
C LYS A 85 7.97 -13.70 -16.42
N LEU A 86 7.59 -12.54 -16.94
CA LEU A 86 7.02 -11.46 -16.14
C LEU A 86 5.77 -11.91 -15.38
N SER A 87 5.61 -11.38 -14.18
CA SER A 87 4.40 -11.55 -13.37
C SER A 87 3.22 -10.89 -14.08
N LYS A 88 2.05 -11.53 -13.99
CA LYS A 88 0.79 -10.87 -14.34
C LYS A 88 0.42 -9.91 -13.22
N ILE A 89 0.11 -8.65 -13.57
CA ILE A 89 -0.39 -7.68 -12.60
C ILE A 89 -1.85 -8.00 -12.27
N ASN A 90 -2.06 -8.43 -11.02
CA ASN A 90 -3.35 -8.81 -10.49
C ASN A 90 -3.40 -8.49 -9.00
N PHE A 91 -4.56 -8.07 -8.52
CA PHE A 91 -4.78 -7.63 -7.15
C PHE A 91 -5.91 -8.41 -6.50
N ASP A 92 -5.81 -8.63 -5.19
CA ASP A 92 -6.91 -9.09 -4.36
C ASP A 92 -7.85 -7.92 -4.03
N ILE A 93 -9.13 -8.10 -4.32
CA ILE A 93 -10.22 -7.15 -4.03
C ILE A 93 -11.41 -7.87 -3.36
N ALA A 94 -11.19 -9.05 -2.80
CA ALA A 94 -12.22 -9.79 -2.09
C ALA A 94 -12.79 -8.96 -0.94
N LYS A 95 -14.11 -9.03 -0.75
CA LYS A 95 -14.72 -8.60 0.50
C LYS A 95 -14.19 -9.50 1.62
N LYS A 96 -13.86 -8.90 2.76
CA LYS A 96 -13.33 -9.59 3.95
C LYS A 96 -14.12 -9.14 5.18
N ARG A 97 -14.15 -9.98 6.20
CA ARG A 97 -14.58 -9.51 7.52
C ARG A 97 -13.46 -8.62 8.06
N GLY A 98 -13.76 -7.35 8.28
CA GLY A 98 -12.81 -6.41 8.85
C GLY A 98 -12.51 -6.78 10.29
N TRP A 99 -11.24 -6.76 10.66
CA TRP A 99 -10.81 -6.88 12.05
C TRP A 99 -10.52 -5.49 12.59
N ASP A 100 -11.22 -5.08 13.65
CA ASP A 100 -10.90 -3.86 14.38
C ASP A 100 -9.86 -4.19 15.44
N SER A 101 -8.62 -3.70 15.24
CA SER A 101 -7.52 -3.95 16.18
C SER A 101 -7.68 -3.23 17.52
N LYS A 102 -8.42 -2.12 17.56
CA LYS A 102 -8.65 -1.32 18.78
C LYS A 102 -9.68 -1.98 19.68
N GLU A 103 -10.78 -2.41 19.08
CA GLU A 103 -11.89 -3.04 19.80
C GLU A 103 -11.71 -4.57 19.91
N ASN A 104 -10.75 -5.15 19.18
CA ASN A 104 -10.48 -6.58 19.12
C ASN A 104 -11.73 -7.38 18.70
N VAL A 105 -12.43 -6.90 17.67
CA VAL A 105 -13.69 -7.48 17.16
C VAL A 105 -13.63 -7.71 15.66
N MET A 106 -14.26 -8.78 15.21
CA MET A 106 -14.43 -9.10 13.79
C MET A 106 -15.80 -8.61 13.33
N ALA A 107 -15.87 -7.97 12.17
CA ALA A 107 -17.14 -7.55 11.57
C ALA A 107 -18.02 -8.77 11.22
N ASP A 108 -19.33 -8.63 11.44
CA ASP A 108 -20.30 -9.69 11.17
C ASP A 108 -20.46 -10.01 9.67
N GLN A 109 -20.27 -9.01 8.81
CA GLN A 109 -20.45 -9.12 7.37
C GLN A 109 -19.14 -8.85 6.61
N GLU A 110 -18.99 -9.53 5.48
CA GLU A 110 -17.88 -9.28 4.56
C GLU A 110 -18.11 -7.99 3.77
N SER A 111 -17.14 -7.09 3.81
CA SER A 111 -17.16 -5.85 3.03
C SER A 111 -15.77 -5.50 2.50
N ARG A 112 -15.69 -4.46 1.68
CA ARG A 112 -14.44 -3.77 1.40
C ARG A 112 -14.36 -2.63 2.41
N SER A 113 -13.52 -2.78 3.44
CA SER A 113 -13.54 -1.93 4.64
C SER A 113 -13.03 -0.50 4.43
N ALA A 114 -12.28 -0.26 3.35
CA ALA A 114 -11.74 1.05 2.99
C ALA A 114 -12.73 1.88 2.18
N ASP A 115 -12.59 3.21 2.22
CA ASP A 115 -13.33 4.14 1.37
C ASP A 115 -12.73 4.19 -0.05
N CYS A 116 -11.41 4.01 -0.17
CA CYS A 116 -10.75 3.84 -1.47
C CYS A 116 -9.64 2.79 -1.43
N TYR A 117 -9.30 2.29 -2.62
CA TYR A 117 -8.19 1.39 -2.86
C TYR A 117 -7.16 2.07 -3.75
N ILE A 118 -5.89 1.96 -3.38
CA ILE A 118 -4.75 2.46 -4.17
C ILE A 118 -3.98 1.27 -4.69
N PHE A 119 -4.09 1.04 -6.00
CA PHE A 119 -3.36 -0.01 -6.71
C PHE A 119 -2.02 0.54 -7.19
N CYS A 120 -0.95 0.15 -6.52
CA CYS A 120 0.43 0.52 -6.80
C CYS A 120 1.07 -0.53 -7.73
N VAL A 121 1.60 -0.10 -8.86
CA VAL A 121 2.30 -0.96 -9.83
C VAL A 121 3.73 -0.47 -9.96
N TYR A 122 4.69 -1.36 -9.70
CA TYR A 122 6.06 -1.15 -10.16
C TYR A 122 6.22 -1.68 -11.59
N GLU A 123 6.47 -0.76 -12.52
CA GLU A 123 6.29 -0.97 -13.96
C GLU A 123 7.52 -1.53 -14.68
N GLU A 124 8.71 -1.50 -14.08
CA GLU A 124 9.93 -1.99 -14.73
C GLU A 124 9.80 -3.48 -15.07
N GLN A 125 10.17 -3.82 -16.31
CA GLN A 125 10.08 -5.17 -16.85
C GLN A 125 11.46 -5.78 -17.11
N ASP A 126 12.49 -4.94 -17.20
CA ASP A 126 13.87 -5.36 -17.37
C ASP A 126 14.54 -5.51 -15.99
N THR A 127 14.79 -6.75 -15.60
CA THR A 127 15.42 -7.07 -14.30
C THR A 127 16.79 -6.41 -14.12
N GLN A 128 17.49 -6.08 -15.22
CA GLN A 128 18.80 -5.42 -15.15
C GLN A 128 18.69 -3.90 -14.90
N LYS A 129 17.50 -3.32 -15.09
CA LYS A 129 17.24 -1.88 -14.88
C LYS A 129 16.43 -1.60 -13.63
N VAL A 130 16.21 -2.63 -12.79
CA VAL A 130 15.45 -2.48 -11.56
C VAL A 130 16.10 -1.44 -10.67
N ASN A 131 15.32 -0.41 -10.35
CA ASN A 131 15.56 0.49 -9.25
C ASN A 131 14.22 0.75 -8.57
N ILE A 132 13.91 -0.07 -7.57
CA ILE A 132 12.63 -0.02 -6.86
C ILE A 132 12.40 1.30 -6.11
N LEU A 133 13.47 2.06 -5.86
CA LEU A 133 13.44 3.38 -5.22
C LEU A 133 13.17 4.51 -6.22
N ASN A 134 13.25 4.24 -7.54
CA ASN A 134 12.92 5.23 -8.56
C ASN A 134 11.40 5.34 -8.69
N LEU A 135 10.83 6.43 -8.17
CA LEU A 135 9.38 6.66 -8.17
C LEU A 135 8.78 6.91 -9.57
N ASP A 136 9.61 7.24 -10.57
CA ASP A 136 9.16 7.32 -11.97
C ASP A 136 8.76 5.95 -12.55
N LYS A 137 9.16 4.86 -11.87
CA LYS A 137 8.81 3.48 -12.23
C LYS A 137 7.57 2.98 -11.48
N TRP A 138 6.94 3.83 -10.67
CA TRP A 138 5.72 3.52 -9.95
C TRP A 138 4.53 4.26 -10.55
N SER A 139 3.47 3.52 -10.81
CA SER A 139 2.16 4.09 -11.13
C SER A 139 1.13 3.71 -10.08
N PHE A 140 0.18 4.60 -9.88
CA PHE A 140 -0.84 4.49 -8.85
C PHE A 140 -2.21 4.68 -9.47
N ILE A 141 -3.15 3.78 -9.20
CA ILE A 141 -4.54 3.90 -9.62
C ILE A 141 -5.38 3.97 -8.35
N VAL A 142 -6.04 5.11 -8.14
CA VAL A 142 -6.92 5.32 -6.99
C VAL A 142 -8.36 5.04 -7.43
N VAL A 143 -9.07 4.20 -6.68
CA VAL A 143 -10.45 3.82 -7.01
C VAL A 143 -11.31 3.83 -5.74
N ALA A 144 -12.45 4.53 -5.80
CA ALA A 144 -13.46 4.51 -4.74
C ALA A 144 -14.04 3.10 -4.56
N THR A 145 -14.30 2.72 -3.32
CA THR A 145 -14.87 1.40 -2.99
C THR A 145 -16.26 1.21 -3.59
N GLU A 146 -17.07 2.27 -3.70
CA GLU A 146 -18.36 2.26 -4.36
C GLU A 146 -18.24 1.79 -5.81
N LYS A 147 -17.24 2.30 -6.53
CA LYS A 147 -16.99 1.93 -7.94
C LYS A 147 -16.50 0.49 -8.08
N LEU A 148 -15.69 0.01 -7.14
CA LEU A 148 -15.31 -1.43 -7.09
C LEU A 148 -16.54 -2.32 -6.81
N ASN A 149 -17.43 -1.90 -5.90
CA ASN A 149 -18.65 -2.64 -5.59
C ASN A 149 -19.59 -2.70 -6.79
N GLU A 150 -19.80 -1.58 -7.48
CA GLU A 150 -20.66 -1.47 -8.66
C GLU A 150 -20.16 -2.36 -9.80
N VAL A 151 -18.87 -2.28 -10.15
CA VAL A 151 -18.32 -2.95 -11.33
C VAL A 151 -18.00 -4.42 -11.09
N PHE A 152 -17.55 -4.77 -9.88
CA PHE A 152 -17.00 -6.11 -9.61
C PHE A 152 -17.84 -6.94 -8.63
N GLY A 153 -18.80 -6.36 -7.92
CA GLY A 153 -19.62 -7.09 -6.95
C GLY A 153 -18.76 -7.92 -5.98
N ASN A 154 -18.96 -9.24 -5.99
CA ASN A 154 -18.25 -10.21 -5.14
C ASN A 154 -16.98 -10.81 -5.76
N GLN A 155 -16.50 -10.29 -6.90
CA GLN A 155 -15.25 -10.73 -7.51
C GLN A 155 -14.09 -10.51 -6.51
N LYS A 156 -13.21 -11.52 -6.42
CA LYS A 156 -12.14 -11.57 -5.42
C LYS A 156 -10.81 -11.02 -5.92
N SER A 157 -10.65 -10.86 -7.23
CA SER A 157 -9.41 -10.35 -7.81
C SER A 157 -9.65 -9.54 -9.07
N VAL A 158 -8.70 -8.70 -9.45
CA VAL A 158 -8.82 -7.84 -10.63
C VAL A 158 -7.45 -7.63 -11.28
N SER A 159 -7.42 -7.68 -12.62
CA SER A 159 -6.22 -7.39 -13.40
C SER A 159 -6.04 -5.90 -13.64
N LEU A 160 -4.82 -5.47 -13.96
CA LEU A 160 -4.53 -4.07 -14.28
C LEU A 160 -5.44 -3.51 -15.40
N ASN A 161 -5.59 -4.26 -16.50
CA ASN A 161 -6.43 -3.82 -17.62
C ASN A 161 -7.90 -3.62 -17.25
N ARG A 162 -8.40 -4.35 -16.23
CA ARG A 162 -9.77 -4.20 -15.72
C ARG A 162 -9.89 -3.02 -14.76
N LEU A 163 -8.79 -2.54 -14.16
CA LEU A 163 -8.77 -1.35 -13.30
C LEU A 163 -8.65 -0.04 -14.08
N GLN A 164 -7.94 -0.03 -15.21
CA GLN A 164 -7.73 1.18 -16.02
C GLN A 164 -9.01 1.95 -16.39
N PRO A 165 -10.17 1.31 -16.67
CA PRO A 165 -11.42 2.05 -16.92
C PRO A 165 -12.02 2.70 -15.66
N LEU A 166 -11.58 2.31 -14.46
CA LEU A 166 -12.13 2.80 -13.19
C LEU A 166 -11.36 4.00 -12.64
N GLY A 167 -10.08 4.14 -12.96
CA GLY A 167 -9.24 5.25 -12.51
C GLY A 167 -8.03 5.44 -13.42
N GLN A 168 -7.56 6.68 -13.53
CA GLN A 168 -6.34 6.99 -14.28
C GLN A 168 -5.11 6.58 -13.48
N ALA A 169 -4.11 6.03 -14.17
CA ALA A 169 -2.79 5.84 -13.58
C ALA A 169 -2.08 7.19 -13.43
N VAL A 170 -1.67 7.52 -12.21
CA VAL A 170 -0.92 8.74 -11.89
C VAL A 170 0.48 8.39 -11.38
N ASN A 171 1.41 9.32 -11.55
CA ASN A 171 2.75 9.24 -10.96
C ASN A 171 2.70 9.60 -9.46
N TYR A 172 3.81 9.40 -8.76
CA TYR A 172 3.89 9.70 -7.32
C TYR A 172 3.61 11.19 -6.98
N GLY A 173 4.06 12.13 -7.81
CA GLY A 173 3.85 13.56 -7.59
C GLY A 173 2.39 13.99 -7.64
N ASP A 174 1.56 13.27 -8.41
CA ASP A 174 0.12 13.49 -8.55
C ASP A 174 -0.73 12.66 -7.56
N LEU A 175 -0.12 11.73 -6.84
CA LEU A 175 -0.82 10.73 -6.02
C LEU A 175 -1.73 11.37 -4.96
N LYS A 176 -1.21 12.31 -4.16
CA LYS A 176 -2.01 12.97 -3.11
C LYS A 176 -3.26 13.64 -3.70
N ARG A 177 -3.07 14.38 -4.80
CA ARG A 177 -4.16 15.10 -5.47
C ARG A 177 -5.25 14.13 -5.95
N GLU A 178 -4.85 12.99 -6.53
CA GLU A 178 -5.80 11.97 -6.96
C GLU A 178 -6.55 11.34 -5.78
N ILE A 179 -5.86 11.07 -4.67
CA ILE A 179 -6.48 10.56 -3.43
C ILE A 179 -7.52 11.56 -2.89
N ASP A 180 -7.15 12.85 -2.76
CA ASP A 180 -8.05 13.89 -2.28
C ASP A 180 -9.29 14.00 -3.19
N LEU A 181 -9.11 13.93 -4.51
CA LEU A 181 -10.20 13.98 -5.49
C LEU A 181 -11.16 12.79 -5.34
N VAL A 182 -10.64 11.56 -5.26
CA VAL A 182 -11.45 10.34 -5.13
C VAL A 182 -12.19 10.30 -3.80
N LEU A 183 -11.56 10.75 -2.71
CA LEU A 183 -12.16 10.77 -1.38
C LEU A 183 -13.03 12.02 -1.11
N GLY A 184 -13.09 12.97 -2.05
CA GLY A 184 -13.82 14.21 -1.90
C GLY A 184 -13.28 15.11 -0.77
N VAL A 185 -12.01 14.98 -0.43
CA VAL A 185 -11.34 15.81 0.59
C VAL A 185 -11.12 17.20 -0.02
N LYS A 186 -11.78 18.22 0.55
CA LYS A 186 -11.58 19.60 0.11
C LYS A 186 -10.22 20.07 0.59
N ASN A 187 -9.39 20.63 -0.30
CA ASN A 187 -8.16 21.32 0.08
C ASN A 187 -8.51 22.46 1.05
N GLY A 188 -8.25 22.23 2.34
CA GLY A 188 -8.65 23.14 3.41
C GLY A 188 -8.14 22.65 4.76
N THR A 189 -6.92 23.08 5.08
CA THR A 189 -6.33 23.16 6.43
C THR A 189 -5.90 21.84 7.07
N VAL A 190 -4.62 21.49 6.88
CA VAL A 190 -3.77 21.01 7.98
C VAL A 190 -2.67 22.05 8.16
#